data_AF-A0A350XBL1-F1
#
_entry.id   AF-A0A350XBL1-F1
#
_cell.length_a   1.000
_cell.length_b   1.000
_cell.length_c   1.000
_cell.angle_alpha   90.00
_cell.angle_beta   90.00
_cell.angle_gamma   90.00
#
_symmetry.space_group_name_H-M   'P 1'
#
loop_
_entity.id
_entity.type
_entity.pdbx_description
1 polymer ?
#
loop_
_entity_poly.entity_id
_entity_poly.type
_entity_poly.pdbx_seq_one_letter_code
_entity_poly.pdbx_strand_id
1 'polypeptide(L)'
;MAWIFSLSAECGSNQDDAESFAKHFHEVSWQLSNGVESKCSAETFEDSEDNWWTRVCPGSISQVGIQTPEDAYQMTELGIYLYKYLQSAPRFRYALVGVEVDEFRTYSELLTPPHELNVYSPGLVLAETLWQLIGCPMSFRFFASGYVWKPYEGEVYKPLIASSNLKDKLKELLAV
;
A
#
# COMPACT_ATOMS: atom_id res chain seq x y z
N MET A 1 17.84 3.75 7.69
CA MET A 1 16.49 4.09 7.18
C MET A 1 15.58 2.95 7.56
N ALA A 2 14.46 3.24 8.21
CA ALA A 2 13.40 2.26 8.39
C ALA A 2 12.64 2.13 7.06
N TRP A 3 12.24 0.92 6.69
CA TRP A 3 11.31 0.68 5.60
C TRP A 3 9.91 0.54 6.20
N ILE A 4 8.99 1.39 5.78
CA ILE A 4 7.65 1.47 6.37
C ILE A 4 6.68 0.69 5.50
N PHE A 5 6.06 -0.34 6.07
CA PHE A 5 4.89 -0.98 5.46
C PHE A 5 3.63 -0.28 5.98
N SER A 6 2.84 0.27 5.07
CA SER A 6 1.68 1.09 5.39
C SER A 6 0.54 0.89 4.38
N LEU A 7 -0.66 1.29 4.78
CA LEU A 7 -1.73 1.68 3.87
C LEU A 7 -1.64 3.19 3.69
N SER A 8 -1.53 3.66 2.47
CA SER A 8 -1.54 5.07 2.11
C SER A 8 -2.77 5.36 1.26
N ALA A 9 -3.59 6.31 1.72
CA ALA A 9 -4.85 6.67 1.08
C ALA A 9 -4.93 8.18 0.85
N GLU A 10 -5.26 8.56 -0.37
CA GLU A 10 -5.45 9.95 -0.77
C GLU A 10 -6.94 10.28 -0.69
N CYS A 11 -7.30 11.33 0.07
CA CYS A 11 -8.65 11.59 0.57
C CYS A 11 -9.31 12.85 -0.05
N GLY A 12 -8.62 13.56 -0.95
CA GLY A 12 -9.08 14.78 -1.60
C GLY A 12 -8.58 16.04 -0.91
N SER A 13 -9.12 17.19 -1.32
CA SER A 13 -8.73 18.50 -0.81
C SER A 13 -9.39 18.87 0.53
N ASN A 14 -10.13 17.95 1.15
CA ASN A 14 -10.85 18.19 2.40
C ASN A 14 -10.20 17.41 3.56
N GLN A 15 -9.69 18.13 4.55
CA GLN A 15 -9.07 17.55 5.73
C GLN A 15 -10.02 16.63 6.51
N ASP A 16 -11.31 16.98 6.59
CA ASP A 16 -12.30 16.20 7.36
C ASP A 16 -12.48 14.78 6.82
N ASP A 17 -12.30 14.58 5.51
CA ASP A 17 -12.37 13.28 4.87
C ASP A 17 -11.17 12.41 5.28
N ALA A 18 -9.96 12.97 5.26
CA ALA A 18 -8.75 12.31 5.74
C ALA A 18 -8.83 12.00 7.25
N GLU A 19 -9.31 12.92 8.06
CA GLU A 19 -9.48 12.66 9.50
C GLU A 19 -10.52 11.58 9.78
N SER A 20 -11.62 11.56 9.04
CA SER A 20 -12.64 10.52 9.15
C SER A 20 -12.07 9.16 8.76
N PHE A 21 -11.29 9.11 7.67
CA PHE A 21 -10.57 7.91 7.25
C PHE A 21 -9.57 7.46 8.32
N ALA A 22 -8.76 8.36 8.88
CA ALA A 22 -7.81 8.04 9.94
C ALA A 22 -8.50 7.49 11.20
N LYS A 23 -9.63 8.09 11.60
CA LYS A 23 -10.47 7.61 12.71
C LYS A 23 -10.99 6.21 12.49
N HIS A 24 -11.33 5.84 11.25
CA HIS A 24 -11.78 4.47 10.90
C HIS A 24 -10.71 3.43 11.24
N PHE A 25 -9.44 3.72 10.96
CA PHE A 25 -8.32 2.82 11.25
C PHE A 25 -7.70 3.01 12.65
N HIS A 26 -8.23 3.95 13.44
CA HIS A 26 -7.69 4.26 14.76
C HIS A 26 -7.97 3.11 15.73
N GLU A 27 -6.91 2.64 16.40
CA GLU A 27 -6.94 1.54 17.38
C GLU A 27 -7.45 0.19 16.88
N VAL A 28 -7.51 0.00 15.56
CA VAL A 28 -7.74 -1.34 15.01
C VAL A 28 -6.55 -2.23 15.38
N SER A 29 -6.83 -3.41 15.92
CA SER A 29 -5.82 -4.44 16.14
C SER A 29 -6.23 -5.77 15.53
N TRP A 30 -5.23 -6.50 15.05
CA TRP A 30 -5.39 -7.85 14.53
C TRP A 30 -4.40 -8.79 15.20
N GLN A 31 -4.90 -10.00 15.49
CA GLN A 31 -4.05 -11.10 15.91
C GLN A 31 -3.48 -11.78 14.65
N LEU A 32 -2.15 -11.72 14.49
CA LEU A 32 -1.47 -12.37 13.38
C LEU A 32 -1.36 -13.88 13.60
N SER A 33 -1.14 -14.62 12.52
CA SER A 33 -0.92 -16.07 12.52
C SER A 33 0.20 -16.55 13.45
N ASN A 34 1.21 -15.72 13.67
CA ASN A 34 2.34 -15.97 14.57
C ASN A 34 2.01 -15.70 16.06
N GLY A 35 0.78 -15.29 16.39
CA GLY A 35 0.33 -14.98 17.74
C GLY A 35 0.71 -13.59 18.24
N VAL A 36 1.27 -12.72 17.38
CA VAL A 36 1.58 -11.33 17.71
C VAL A 36 0.36 -10.46 17.42
N GLU A 37 0.04 -9.54 18.34
CA GLU A 37 -0.95 -8.50 18.09
C GLU A 37 -0.30 -7.34 17.31
N SER A 38 -0.94 -6.95 16.21
CA SER A 38 -0.57 -5.77 15.43
C SER A 38 -1.64 -4.70 15.61
N LYS A 39 -1.29 -3.62 16.32
CA LYS A 39 -2.14 -2.43 16.49
C LYS A 39 -1.78 -1.39 15.42
N CYS A 40 -2.78 -0.87 14.73
CA CYS A 40 -2.60 0.19 13.75
C CYS A 40 -2.53 1.57 14.39
N SER A 41 -1.66 2.42 13.84
CA SER A 41 -1.70 3.87 14.02
C SER A 41 -2.06 4.53 12.69
N ALA A 42 -2.85 5.59 12.73
CA ALA A 42 -3.19 6.37 11.56
C ALA A 42 -2.77 7.83 11.76
N GLU A 43 -2.20 8.44 10.74
CA GLU A 43 -1.81 9.85 10.70
C GLU A 43 -2.27 10.51 9.40
N THR A 44 -2.64 11.79 9.48
CA THR A 44 -3.00 12.59 8.32
C THR A 44 -1.91 13.59 8.01
N PHE A 45 -1.73 13.89 6.72
CA PHE A 45 -0.78 14.89 6.25
C PHE A 45 -1.24 15.43 4.89
N GLU A 46 -0.64 16.53 4.47
CA GLU A 46 -0.94 17.22 3.21
C GLU A 46 0.24 17.04 2.24
N ASP A 47 -0.05 16.78 0.96
CA ASP A 47 0.96 16.66 -0.09
C ASP A 47 1.29 18.01 -0.74
N SER A 48 2.18 18.01 -1.73
CA SER A 48 2.57 19.22 -2.47
C SER A 48 1.47 19.83 -3.37
N GLU A 49 0.32 19.17 -3.49
CA GLU A 49 -0.83 19.59 -4.31
C GLU A 49 -2.02 20.04 -3.45
N ASP A 50 -1.82 20.30 -2.16
CA ASP A 50 -2.85 20.65 -1.18
C ASP A 50 -3.94 19.56 -1.04
N ASN A 51 -3.58 18.30 -1.33
CA ASN A 51 -4.45 17.15 -1.10
C ASN A 51 -4.10 16.48 0.24
N TRP A 52 -5.14 16.02 0.93
CA TRP A 52 -5.02 15.35 2.21
C TRP A 52 -4.88 13.85 2.04
N TRP A 53 -3.92 13.30 2.76
CA TRP A 53 -3.62 11.89 2.81
C TRP A 53 -3.83 11.35 4.21
N THR A 54 -4.09 10.04 4.27
CA THR A 54 -3.99 9.26 5.50
C THR A 54 -3.03 8.11 5.31
N ARG A 55 -2.08 7.97 6.24
CA ARG A 55 -1.18 6.82 6.34
C ARG A 55 -1.58 5.99 7.55
N VAL A 56 -1.73 4.69 7.34
CA VAL A 56 -2.01 3.72 8.40
C VAL A 56 -0.85 2.74 8.49
N CYS A 57 -0.16 2.76 9.63
CA CYS A 57 0.98 1.90 9.90
C CYS A 57 0.56 0.80 10.87
N PRO A 58 0.50 -0.48 10.45
CA PRO A 58 0.38 -1.60 11.37
C PRO A 58 1.66 -1.74 12.22
N GLY A 59 1.49 -1.97 13.52
CA GLY A 59 2.59 -2.24 14.44
C GLY A 59 3.14 -3.67 14.34
N SER A 60 4.18 -3.93 15.12
CA SER A 60 4.72 -5.28 15.36
C SER A 60 5.24 -6.02 14.11
N ILE A 61 5.69 -5.29 13.09
CA ILE A 61 6.31 -5.82 11.86
C ILE A 61 7.73 -5.32 11.66
N SER A 62 8.46 -6.00 10.76
CA SER A 62 9.82 -5.59 10.36
C SER A 62 9.84 -4.15 9.86
N GLN A 63 10.67 -3.32 10.50
CA GLN A 63 10.95 -1.94 10.10
C GLN A 63 12.19 -1.83 9.18
N VAL A 64 12.74 -2.96 8.74
CA VAL A 64 13.90 -3.02 7.82
C VAL A 64 13.52 -3.66 6.48
N GLY A 65 12.22 -3.74 6.21
CA GLY A 65 11.66 -4.34 5.02
C GLY A 65 11.67 -5.87 5.10
N ILE A 66 11.60 -6.51 3.94
CA ILE A 66 11.50 -7.96 3.82
C ILE A 66 12.90 -8.57 3.81
N GLN A 67 13.32 -9.16 4.94
CA GLN A 67 14.61 -9.84 5.08
C GLN A 67 14.47 -11.37 4.99
N THR A 68 13.26 -11.87 5.23
CA THR A 68 12.94 -13.30 5.25
C THR A 68 11.61 -13.59 4.54
N PRO A 69 11.35 -14.86 4.15
CA PRO A 69 10.03 -15.29 3.71
C PRO A 69 8.93 -15.02 4.75
N GLU A 70 9.26 -15.14 6.03
CA GLU A 70 8.34 -14.90 7.15
C GLU A 70 7.93 -13.42 7.22
N ASP A 71 8.86 -12.49 6.97
CA ASP A 71 8.53 -11.06 6.88
C ASP A 71 7.55 -10.80 5.72
N ALA A 72 7.82 -11.38 4.55
CA ALA A 72 6.95 -11.24 3.37
C ALA A 72 5.54 -11.77 3.65
N TYR A 73 5.45 -12.93 4.32
CA TYR A 73 4.18 -13.51 4.70
C TYR A 73 3.41 -12.64 5.71
N GLN A 74 4.08 -12.15 6.76
CA GLN A 74 3.45 -11.28 7.76
C GLN A 74 2.93 -9.97 7.15
N MET A 75 3.73 -9.32 6.29
CA MET A 75 3.30 -8.13 5.57
C MET A 75 2.13 -8.43 4.63
N THR A 76 2.14 -9.58 3.95
CA THR A 76 1.02 -10.02 3.11
C THR A 76 -0.26 -10.25 3.91
N GLU A 77 -0.17 -10.94 5.06
CA GLU A 77 -1.30 -11.18 5.97
C GLU A 77 -1.92 -9.86 6.43
N LEU A 78 -1.10 -8.91 6.86
CA LEU A 78 -1.55 -7.56 7.23
C LEU A 78 -2.11 -6.78 6.06
N GLY A 79 -1.50 -6.88 4.88
CA GLY A 79 -2.03 -6.26 3.66
C GLY A 79 -3.44 -6.72 3.36
N ILE A 80 -3.70 -8.03 3.48
CA ILE A 80 -5.04 -8.60 3.32
C ILE A 80 -6.00 -8.05 4.38
N TYR A 81 -5.60 -7.93 5.64
CA TYR A 81 -6.45 -7.35 6.68
C TYR A 81 -6.77 -5.87 6.43
N LEU A 82 -5.76 -5.07 6.03
CA LEU A 82 -5.94 -3.68 5.65
C LEU A 82 -6.91 -3.54 4.49
N TYR A 83 -6.76 -4.31 3.41
CA TYR A 83 -7.70 -4.26 2.28
C TYR A 83 -9.11 -4.69 2.66
N LYS A 84 -9.27 -5.73 3.48
CA LYS A 84 -10.61 -6.13 3.97
C LYS A 84 -11.28 -5.02 4.76
N TYR A 85 -10.53 -4.36 5.64
CA TYR A 85 -11.06 -3.29 6.47
C TYR A 85 -11.35 -2.01 5.66
N LEU A 86 -10.51 -1.74 4.65
CA LEU A 86 -10.65 -0.64 3.69
C LEU A 86 -11.96 -0.70 2.89
N GLN A 87 -12.53 -1.89 2.65
CA GLN A 87 -13.83 -2.01 1.95
C GLN A 87 -14.99 -1.32 2.68
N SER A 88 -14.84 -1.07 3.99
CA SER A 88 -15.83 -0.39 4.83
C SER A 88 -15.42 1.03 5.23
N ALA A 89 -14.30 1.53 4.71
CA ALA A 89 -13.77 2.83 5.09
C ALA A 89 -14.65 3.99 4.59
N PRO A 90 -14.53 5.18 5.24
CA PRO A 90 -15.03 6.44 4.69
C PRO A 90 -14.49 6.73 3.29
N ARG A 91 -14.98 7.80 2.67
CA ARG A 91 -14.63 8.14 1.28
C ARG A 91 -13.13 8.48 1.13
N PHE A 92 -12.51 7.96 0.08
CA PHE A 92 -11.16 8.27 -0.38
C PHE A 92 -11.15 8.27 -1.93
N ARG A 93 -10.13 8.84 -2.58
CA ARG A 93 -10.01 8.81 -4.06
C ARG A 93 -9.23 7.59 -4.52
N TYR A 94 -8.14 7.26 -3.84
CA TYR A 94 -7.35 6.06 -4.11
C TYR A 94 -6.49 5.65 -2.93
N ALA A 95 -6.10 4.37 -2.89
CA ALA A 95 -5.30 3.83 -1.80
C ALA A 95 -4.41 2.67 -2.26
N LEU A 96 -3.28 2.48 -1.59
CA LEU A 96 -2.35 1.38 -1.82
C LEU A 96 -1.78 0.89 -0.49
N VAL A 97 -1.59 -0.43 -0.37
CA VAL A 97 -0.88 -1.06 0.73
C VAL A 97 0.43 -1.63 0.22
N GLY A 98 1.51 -1.42 0.97
CA GLY A 98 2.81 -1.98 0.62
C GLY A 98 3.94 -1.35 1.42
N VAL A 99 5.17 -1.70 1.05
CA VAL A 99 6.38 -1.10 1.60
C VAL A 99 6.71 0.19 0.84
N GLU A 100 6.94 1.28 1.57
CA GLU A 100 7.26 2.61 1.03
C GLU A 100 6.18 3.13 0.05
N VAL A 101 4.91 3.03 0.44
CA VAL A 101 3.76 3.51 -0.37
C VAL A 101 3.26 4.88 0.06
N ASP A 102 3.98 5.57 0.93
CA ASP A 102 3.67 6.92 1.36
C ASP A 102 3.78 7.88 0.17
N GLU A 103 2.72 8.67 -0.08
CA GLU A 103 2.64 9.57 -1.24
C GLU A 103 3.07 8.90 -2.57
N PHE A 104 2.74 7.62 -2.76
CA PHE A 104 3.27 6.81 -3.87
C PHE A 104 3.03 7.41 -5.27
N ARG A 105 1.97 8.23 -5.39
CA ARG A 105 1.70 9.14 -6.50
C ARG A 105 0.78 10.24 -6.02
N THR A 106 1.10 11.48 -6.38
CA THR A 106 0.17 12.60 -6.28
C THR A 106 -1.03 12.41 -7.22
N TYR A 107 -2.09 13.20 -7.01
CA TYR A 107 -3.32 13.07 -7.80
C TYR A 107 -3.07 13.38 -9.27
N SER A 108 -2.27 14.41 -9.59
CA SER A 108 -1.93 14.76 -10.98
C SER A 108 -1.05 13.70 -11.67
N GLU A 109 -0.09 13.11 -10.94
CA GLU A 109 0.76 12.03 -11.45
C GLU A 109 -0.05 10.76 -11.75
N LEU A 110 -1.09 10.49 -10.94
CA LEU A 110 -1.97 9.35 -11.15
C LEU A 110 -2.85 9.53 -12.40
N LEU A 111 -3.31 10.74 -12.67
CA LEU A 111 -4.11 11.08 -13.85
C LEU A 111 -3.29 11.11 -15.14
N THR A 112 -1.99 11.34 -15.04
CA THR A 112 -1.11 11.39 -16.20
C THR A 112 -1.08 10.01 -16.87
N PRO A 113 -1.50 9.88 -18.14
CA PRO A 113 -1.68 8.58 -18.75
C PRO A 113 -0.36 7.81 -18.78
N PRO A 114 -0.36 6.53 -18.37
CA PRO A 114 0.81 5.70 -18.54
C PRO A 114 1.12 5.48 -20.01
N HIS A 115 2.37 5.74 -20.42
CA HIS A 115 2.83 5.41 -21.77
C HIS A 115 3.01 3.90 -22.01
N GLU A 116 2.76 3.02 -21.02
CA GLU A 116 3.06 1.58 -21.11
C GLU A 116 2.00 0.65 -20.48
N LEU A 117 1.98 -0.61 -20.94
CA LEU A 117 1.20 -1.72 -20.37
C LEU A 117 1.81 -2.12 -19.01
N ASN A 118 0.97 -2.31 -17.97
CA ASN A 118 1.30 -2.68 -16.56
C ASN A 118 1.61 -1.56 -15.54
N VAL A 119 1.28 -0.29 -15.81
CA VAL A 119 1.77 0.83 -14.95
C VAL A 119 1.15 0.93 -13.54
N TYR A 120 0.01 0.32 -13.25
CA TYR A 120 -0.56 0.39 -11.90
C TYR A 120 -0.06 -0.75 -11.02
N SER A 121 0.39 -0.41 -9.81
CA SER A 121 0.82 -1.39 -8.80
C SER A 121 -0.32 -2.34 -8.42
N PRO A 122 -0.08 -3.67 -8.33
CA PRO A 122 -1.02 -4.58 -7.69
C PRO A 122 -1.44 -4.07 -6.32
N GLY A 123 -2.72 -4.23 -5.97
CA GLY A 123 -3.31 -3.68 -4.74
C GLY A 123 -3.84 -2.25 -4.86
N LEU A 124 -3.60 -1.52 -5.96
CA LEU A 124 -4.14 -0.17 -6.10
C LEU A 124 -5.67 -0.18 -6.11
N VAL A 125 -6.29 0.54 -5.17
CA VAL A 125 -7.74 0.77 -5.08
C VAL A 125 -8.03 2.17 -5.58
N LEU A 126 -9.05 2.32 -6.42
CA LEU A 126 -9.49 3.57 -7.00
C LEU A 126 -10.99 3.76 -6.80
N ALA A 127 -11.41 4.98 -6.51
CA ALA A 127 -12.80 5.38 -6.68
C ALA A 127 -13.21 5.19 -8.15
N GLU A 128 -14.44 4.71 -8.39
CA GLU A 128 -14.96 4.46 -9.74
C GLU A 128 -14.86 5.69 -10.65
N THR A 129 -15.11 6.88 -10.11
CA THR A 129 -14.98 8.15 -10.85
C THR A 129 -13.55 8.37 -11.34
N LEU A 130 -12.55 8.02 -10.55
CA LEU A 130 -11.15 8.16 -10.91
C LEU A 130 -10.71 7.09 -11.91
N TRP A 131 -11.15 5.85 -11.70
CA TRP A 131 -10.96 4.75 -12.65
C TRP A 131 -11.53 5.08 -14.05
N GLN A 132 -12.68 5.74 -14.10
CA GLN A 132 -13.27 6.25 -15.34
C GLN A 132 -12.42 7.34 -15.99
N LEU A 133 -11.90 8.28 -15.21
CA LEU A 133 -11.04 9.37 -15.71
C LEU A 133 -9.75 8.84 -16.35
N ILE A 134 -9.17 7.76 -15.81
CA ILE A 134 -7.95 7.14 -16.35
C ILE A 134 -8.22 6.11 -17.46
N GLY A 135 -9.44 6.04 -17.99
CA GLY A 135 -9.77 5.23 -19.17
C GLY A 135 -10.20 3.78 -18.89
N CYS A 136 -10.70 3.49 -17.69
CA CYS A 136 -11.24 2.18 -17.30
C CYS A 136 -10.33 0.96 -17.59
N PRO A 137 -9.07 0.90 -17.10
CA PRO A 137 -8.20 -0.23 -17.39
C PRO A 137 -8.82 -1.59 -16.99
N MET A 138 -8.78 -2.57 -17.90
CA MET A 138 -9.43 -3.88 -17.73
C MET A 138 -8.85 -4.76 -16.61
N SER A 139 -7.66 -4.42 -16.09
CA SER A 139 -7.02 -5.17 -15.01
C SER A 139 -7.67 -4.95 -13.64
N PHE A 140 -8.58 -3.96 -13.53
CA PHE A 140 -9.29 -3.66 -12.30
C PHE A 140 -10.55 -4.51 -12.14
N ARG A 141 -10.85 -4.87 -10.89
CA ARG A 141 -12.02 -5.65 -10.48
C ARG A 141 -12.83 -4.87 -9.45
N PHE A 142 -14.07 -5.30 -9.21
CA PHE A 142 -14.86 -4.77 -8.11
C PHE A 142 -14.12 -4.94 -6.77
N PHE A 143 -14.10 -3.87 -5.96
CA PHE A 143 -13.52 -3.88 -4.62
C PHE A 143 -14.59 -3.69 -3.55
N ALA A 144 -15.32 -2.59 -3.63
CA ALA A 144 -16.45 -2.23 -2.77
C ALA A 144 -17.39 -1.30 -3.57
N SER A 145 -18.55 -0.93 -3.01
CA SER A 145 -19.46 0.00 -3.69
C SER A 145 -18.76 1.34 -3.96
N GLY A 146 -18.66 1.74 -5.24
CA GLY A 146 -17.98 2.96 -5.65
C GLY A 146 -16.46 2.82 -5.80
N TYR A 147 -15.90 1.61 -5.66
CA TYR A 147 -14.46 1.35 -5.76
C TYR A 147 -14.13 0.12 -6.59
N VAL A 148 -13.05 0.24 -7.35
CA VAL A 148 -12.40 -0.86 -8.07
C VAL A 148 -10.96 -1.00 -7.61
N TRP A 149 -10.36 -2.17 -7.82
CA TRP A 149 -8.96 -2.40 -7.47
C TRP A 149 -8.25 -3.31 -8.45
N LYS A 150 -6.94 -3.13 -8.57
CA LYS A 150 -6.06 -4.16 -9.13
C LYS A 150 -5.78 -5.16 -8.00
N PRO A 151 -6.09 -6.46 -8.15
CA PRO A 151 -5.91 -7.43 -7.07
C PRO A 151 -4.50 -7.41 -6.49
N TYR A 152 -4.41 -7.46 -5.16
CA TYR A 152 -3.16 -7.53 -4.43
C TYR A 152 -2.50 -8.90 -4.60
N GLU A 153 -1.20 -8.92 -4.87
CA GLU A 153 -0.42 -10.12 -5.17
C GLU A 153 0.43 -10.60 -3.98
N GLY A 154 0.47 -9.83 -2.88
CA GLY A 154 1.31 -10.11 -1.72
C GLY A 154 2.73 -9.57 -1.88
N GLU A 155 3.45 -9.60 -0.76
CA GLU A 155 4.85 -9.20 -0.70
C GLU A 155 5.79 -10.33 -1.10
N VAL A 156 6.91 -9.99 -1.75
CA VAL A 156 7.85 -10.97 -2.30
C VAL A 156 9.23 -10.84 -1.67
N TYR A 157 9.70 -11.91 -1.03
CA TYR A 157 11.07 -12.00 -0.57
C TYR A 157 12.04 -12.15 -1.75
N LYS A 158 13.01 -11.23 -1.84
CA LYS A 158 14.06 -11.20 -2.88
C LYS A 158 15.44 -11.36 -2.22
N PRO A 159 15.98 -12.60 -2.10
CA PRO A 159 17.21 -12.88 -1.35
C PRO A 159 18.44 -12.07 -1.79
N LEU A 160 18.57 -11.81 -3.10
CA LEU A 160 19.68 -11.04 -3.66
C LEU A 160 19.62 -9.54 -3.34
N ILE A 161 18.46 -9.03 -2.95
CA ILE A 161 18.27 -7.66 -2.47
C ILE A 161 18.52 -7.61 -0.96
N ALA A 162 17.99 -8.58 -0.22
CA ALA A 162 18.10 -8.63 1.24
C ALA A 162 19.52 -9.01 1.74
N SER A 163 20.27 -9.85 1.02
CA SER A 163 21.56 -10.37 1.46
C SER A 163 22.71 -9.86 0.61
N SER A 164 23.58 -9.03 1.21
CA SER A 164 24.85 -8.61 0.59
C SER A 164 25.76 -9.80 0.26
N ASN A 165 25.81 -10.82 1.13
CA ASN A 165 26.60 -12.03 0.89
C ASN A 165 26.13 -12.78 -0.37
N LEU A 166 24.81 -12.96 -0.55
CA LEU A 166 24.28 -13.62 -1.75
C LEU A 166 24.52 -12.79 -3.00
N LYS A 167 24.43 -11.46 -2.88
CA LYS A 167 24.75 -10.53 -3.98
C LYS A 167 26.21 -10.65 -4.41
N ASP A 168 27.13 -10.77 -3.47
CA ASP A 168 28.56 -10.90 -3.78
C ASP A 168 28.89 -12.26 -4.39
N LYS A 169 28.31 -13.36 -3.88
CA LYS A 169 28.40 -14.69 -4.52
C LYS A 169 27.87 -14.69 -5.95
N LEU A 170 26.78 -13.97 -6.22
CA LEU A 170 26.26 -13.84 -7.58
C LEU A 170 27.25 -13.09 -8.50
N LYS A 171 27.88 -12.01 -8.00
CA LYS A 171 28.91 -11.30 -8.77
C LYS A 171 30.10 -12.20 -9.10
N GLU A 172 30.55 -13.01 -8.14
CA GLU A 172 31.64 -13.99 -8.37
C GLU A 172 31.28 -15.00 -9.46
N LEU A 173 30.04 -15.50 -9.48
CA LEU A 173 29.57 -16.43 -10.52
C LEU A 173 29.47 -15.78 -11.91
N LEU A 174 29.16 -14.49 -11.98
CA LEU A 174 29.04 -13.72 -13.23
C LEU A 174 30.36 -13.17 -13.75
N ALA A 175 31.45 -13.24 -12.98
CA ALA A 175 32.77 -12.73 -13.34
C ALA A 175 33.57 -13.68 -14.25
N VAL A 176 32.89 -14.60 -14.96
CA VAL A 176 33.46 -15.58 -15.90
C VAL A 176 33.44 -15.05 -17.33
#